data_AF-A0A5N6DCX9-F1
#
_entry.id   AF-A0A5N6DCX9-F1
#
_cell.length_a   1.000
_cell.length_b   1.000
_cell.length_c   1.000
_cell.angle_alpha   90.00
_cell.angle_beta   90.00
_cell.angle_gamma   90.00
#
_symmetry.space_group_name_H-M   'P 1'
#
loop_
_entity.id
_entity.type
_entity.pdbx_description
1 polymer ?
#
loop_
_entity_poly.entity_id
_entity_poly.type
_entity_poly.pdbx_seq_one_letter_code
_entity_poly.pdbx_strand_id
1 'polypeptide(L)'
;MPDAVRPSKESFESVLHRSRHTWSSFRDAHDGRSTLPTHCIDLRNILGQTPGFLAANALPDGLLSFDCVEEGEGPGPYDISAKGKSTWKTSNGTCDTKPRTIPKQLLLATQIPPQIEFSVNAPFATWPNIEGIYHGTEDNHIAALFLAWAYILSARWAELLDRSTDHRCRIDHIYKTNHVIPESFSEYTEEAVADGFEEAQVFWWNAILAGNSGWKITAEYNQKTYLSPWSISIHDSQFIRTRQITPSNHFPPPSSFTAFEYLVRFCTHHQLYSQCSAALSAALYFPLFSGRLASLPVPKLSAKPMSRAQQTADHSSLKLISNYWNNLPAWLNPAFAVINPILENGNLVQLATILGRRRPQLAPRWLGAIMTGIARSELRDIRDGLTAIDLHAAAWTGTKHSFISLKPGVAQEHTIRREDDCRLLSITASDGYTRVPGSVWKPFGQTSISDTDLAVPEHAHCGCHCFEYHSWYWCLADGEIEDPGLELTPSVGGVLRIGEGLELPLNIPCDDSLSEGETRGIFQWLRISGYPASERAIYQREWMDAGSSSEEEVDDDNFDLAES
;
A
#
# COMPACT_ATOMS: atom_id res chain seq x y z
N MET A 1 -12.10 -3.70 -42.94
CA MET A 1 -12.77 -4.36 -41.78
C MET A 1 -12.61 -3.44 -40.57
N PRO A 2 -13.46 -3.53 -39.53
CA PRO A 2 -13.13 -2.92 -38.24
C PRO A 2 -11.80 -3.49 -37.71
N ASP A 3 -11.09 -2.73 -36.90
CA ASP A 3 -9.90 -3.22 -36.23
C ASP A 3 -10.30 -4.27 -35.17
N ALA A 4 -9.60 -5.41 -35.13
CA ALA A 4 -9.92 -6.52 -34.23
C ALA A 4 -9.48 -6.27 -32.77
N VAL A 5 -8.66 -5.24 -32.52
CA VAL A 5 -8.03 -4.93 -31.23
C VAL A 5 -8.43 -3.54 -30.76
N ARG A 6 -8.37 -2.55 -31.65
CA ARG A 6 -8.65 -1.14 -31.33
C ARG A 6 -10.17 -0.88 -31.23
N PRO A 7 -10.63 -0.07 -30.26
CA PRO A 7 -12.05 0.22 -30.05
C PRO A 7 -12.65 1.02 -31.22
N SER A 8 -13.98 0.99 -31.37
CA SER A 8 -14.67 1.95 -32.25
C SER A 8 -14.49 3.37 -31.69
N LYS A 9 -14.43 4.36 -32.59
CA LYS A 9 -14.28 5.78 -32.22
C LYS A 9 -15.34 6.22 -31.20
N GLU A 10 -16.60 5.84 -31.41
CA GLU A 10 -17.72 6.12 -30.51
C GLU A 10 -17.53 5.51 -29.11
N SER A 11 -17.00 4.28 -29.03
CA SER A 11 -16.70 3.61 -27.75
C SER A 11 -15.57 4.33 -27.00
N PHE A 12 -14.53 4.73 -27.72
CA PHE A 12 -13.42 5.51 -27.17
C PHE A 12 -13.88 6.88 -26.66
N GLU A 13 -14.62 7.63 -27.47
CA GLU A 13 -15.16 8.95 -27.10
C GLU A 13 -16.14 8.87 -25.91
N SER A 14 -16.96 7.81 -25.84
CA SER A 14 -17.87 7.57 -24.70
C SER A 14 -17.13 7.30 -23.39
N VAL A 15 -16.05 6.50 -23.40
CA VAL A 15 -15.22 6.28 -22.21
C VAL A 15 -14.41 7.51 -21.85
N LEU A 16 -13.86 8.22 -22.84
CA LEU A 16 -13.12 9.46 -22.66
C LEU A 16 -13.99 10.52 -21.96
N HIS A 17 -15.22 10.72 -22.44
CA HIS A 17 -16.21 11.62 -21.82
C HIS A 17 -16.54 11.20 -20.38
N ARG A 18 -16.89 9.92 -20.17
CA ARG A 18 -17.22 9.41 -18.83
C ARG A 18 -16.05 9.53 -17.85
N SER A 19 -14.81 9.29 -18.28
CA SER A 19 -13.62 9.47 -17.44
C SER A 19 -13.42 10.94 -17.09
N ARG A 20 -13.50 11.86 -18.07
CA ARG A 20 -13.42 13.32 -17.85
C ARG A 20 -14.47 13.82 -16.86
N HIS A 21 -15.73 13.42 -17.01
CA HIS A 21 -16.80 13.76 -16.08
C HIS A 21 -16.52 13.21 -14.67
N THR A 22 -16.09 11.95 -14.57
CA THR A 22 -15.76 11.28 -13.30
C THR A 22 -14.65 12.03 -12.56
N TRP A 23 -13.51 12.29 -13.20
CA TRP A 23 -12.38 12.97 -12.55
C TRP A 23 -12.61 14.47 -12.30
N SER A 24 -13.31 15.16 -13.21
CA SER A 24 -13.74 16.55 -12.97
C SER A 24 -14.67 16.65 -11.76
N SER A 25 -15.61 15.73 -11.57
CA SER A 25 -16.53 15.78 -10.42
C SER A 25 -15.81 15.67 -9.06
N PHE A 26 -14.72 14.90 -8.96
CA PHE A 26 -13.94 14.82 -7.72
C PHE A 26 -13.14 16.10 -7.43
N ARG A 27 -12.69 16.79 -8.48
CA ARG A 27 -12.06 18.12 -8.41
C ARG A 27 -13.08 19.21 -8.08
N ASP A 28 -14.25 19.18 -8.71
CA ASP A 28 -15.25 20.26 -8.67
C ASP A 28 -16.13 20.20 -7.42
N ALA A 29 -16.27 19.03 -6.80
CA ALA A 29 -16.87 18.89 -5.46
C ALA A 29 -15.96 19.41 -4.33
N HIS A 30 -14.80 20.00 -4.62
CA HIS A 30 -13.94 20.66 -3.65
C HIS A 30 -14.46 22.10 -3.45
N ASP A 31 -15.07 22.38 -2.30
CA ASP A 31 -15.80 23.63 -1.97
C ASP A 31 -14.93 24.91 -1.89
N GLY A 32 -13.77 24.95 -2.54
CA GLY A 32 -12.74 25.98 -2.37
C GLY A 32 -12.08 26.00 -0.98
N ARG A 33 -12.47 25.09 -0.09
CA ARG A 33 -11.94 24.93 1.26
C ARG A 33 -10.83 23.89 1.24
N SER A 34 -9.64 24.27 1.72
CA SER A 34 -8.47 23.40 1.85
C SER A 34 -8.61 22.39 3.01
N THR A 35 -9.65 21.56 2.95
CA THR A 35 -9.95 20.50 3.92
C THR A 35 -9.67 19.11 3.34
N LEU A 36 -9.09 18.22 4.17
CA LEU A 36 -9.01 16.79 3.88
C LEU A 36 -10.33 16.09 4.27
N PRO A 37 -10.83 15.13 3.49
CA PRO A 37 -11.96 14.30 3.89
C PRO A 37 -11.71 13.43 5.12
N THR A 38 -12.77 13.16 5.88
CA THR A 38 -12.71 12.31 7.09
C THR A 38 -12.17 10.90 6.82
N HIS A 39 -12.44 10.32 5.64
CA HIS A 39 -11.98 8.98 5.29
C HIS A 39 -10.45 8.87 5.15
N CYS A 40 -9.73 10.00 4.99
CA CYS A 40 -8.26 10.02 4.98
C CYS A 40 -7.65 9.72 6.37
N ILE A 41 -8.44 9.80 7.45
CA ILE A 41 -8.03 9.52 8.84
C ILE A 41 -8.83 8.37 9.47
N ASP A 42 -9.48 7.51 8.67
CA ASP A 42 -10.13 6.30 9.17
C ASP A 42 -9.31 5.06 8.80
N LEU A 43 -8.34 4.72 9.65
CA LEU A 43 -7.41 3.60 9.48
C LEU A 43 -8.08 2.22 9.37
N ARG A 44 -9.33 2.07 9.82
CA ARG A 44 -10.09 0.81 9.68
C ARG A 44 -10.26 0.40 8.22
N ASN A 45 -10.22 1.39 7.30
CA ASN A 45 -10.23 1.18 5.86
C ASN A 45 -8.99 0.43 5.32
N ILE A 46 -7.85 0.47 6.02
CA ILE A 46 -6.57 -0.12 5.56
C ILE A 46 -6.00 -1.20 6.49
N LEU A 47 -6.46 -1.27 7.75
CA LEU A 47 -6.08 -2.30 8.72
C LEU A 47 -7.19 -3.34 8.97
N GLY A 48 -8.40 -3.11 8.44
CA GLY A 48 -9.60 -3.83 8.87
C GLY A 48 -9.73 -5.28 8.43
N GLN A 49 -8.92 -5.75 7.48
CA GLN A 49 -8.92 -7.13 6.97
C GLN A 49 -7.49 -7.69 6.82
N THR A 50 -6.51 -7.06 7.48
CA THR A 50 -5.09 -7.45 7.44
C THR A 50 -4.80 -8.50 8.52
N PRO A 51 -4.08 -9.59 8.22
CA PRO A 51 -3.60 -10.55 9.22
C PRO A 51 -2.74 -9.90 10.31
N GLY A 52 -2.71 -10.51 11.49
CA GLY A 52 -1.83 -10.11 12.57
C GLY A 52 -0.37 -10.39 12.20
N PHE A 53 0.49 -9.37 12.25
CA PHE A 53 1.92 -9.51 12.07
C PHE A 53 2.48 -10.57 13.04
N LEU A 54 3.28 -11.53 12.54
CA LEU A 54 3.83 -12.65 13.33
C LEU A 54 2.77 -13.41 14.16
N ALA A 55 1.62 -13.67 13.53
CA ALA A 55 0.48 -14.36 14.11
C ALA A 55 0.01 -13.76 15.46
N ALA A 56 0.10 -12.44 15.61
CA ALA A 56 -0.26 -11.73 16.84
C ALA A 56 -1.71 -11.98 17.31
N ASN A 57 -2.62 -12.31 16.38
CA ASN A 57 -4.02 -12.60 16.67
C ASN A 57 -4.28 -14.07 17.06
N ALA A 58 -3.39 -15.00 16.68
CA ALA A 58 -3.64 -16.44 16.73
C ALA A 58 -3.33 -17.10 18.09
N LEU A 59 -2.69 -16.37 19.01
CA LEU A 59 -2.38 -16.78 20.40
C LEU A 59 -1.96 -18.26 20.60
N PRO A 60 -0.95 -18.77 19.87
CA PRO A 60 -0.44 -20.14 20.07
C PRO A 60 0.26 -20.33 21.43
N ASP A 61 0.03 -21.49 22.05
CA ASP A 61 0.71 -21.92 23.27
C ASP A 61 2.15 -22.39 22.98
N GLY A 62 3.11 -21.45 22.89
CA GLY A 62 4.53 -21.78 22.78
C GLY A 62 5.43 -20.69 22.20
N LEU A 63 6.72 -21.03 22.04
CA LEU A 63 7.66 -20.27 21.23
C LEU A 63 7.57 -20.71 19.75
N LEU A 64 7.91 -19.82 18.82
CA LEU A 64 7.69 -20.00 17.38
C LEU A 64 9.00 -19.89 16.57
N SER A 65 9.43 -20.97 15.94
CA SER A 65 10.47 -20.89 14.90
C SER A 65 9.83 -20.47 13.58
N PHE A 66 10.03 -19.22 13.15
CA PHE A 66 9.45 -18.71 11.90
C PHE A 66 10.31 -19.11 10.70
N ASP A 67 9.68 -19.54 9.61
CA ASP A 67 10.41 -19.83 8.37
C ASP A 67 10.81 -18.52 7.67
N CYS A 68 12.08 -18.14 7.82
CA CYS A 68 12.66 -16.88 7.37
C CYS A 68 13.68 -17.09 6.25
N VAL A 69 13.63 -16.23 5.23
CA VAL A 69 14.68 -16.08 4.21
C VAL A 69 15.54 -14.87 4.58
N GLU A 70 16.86 -15.02 4.50
CA GLU A 70 17.77 -13.88 4.44
C GLU A 70 18.02 -13.52 2.98
N GLU A 71 17.68 -12.29 2.58
CA GLU A 71 17.76 -11.80 1.20
C GLU A 71 18.89 -10.74 1.10
N GLY A 72 19.92 -11.03 0.31
CA GLY A 72 21.05 -10.12 0.08
C GLY A 72 22.28 -10.85 -0.52
N GLU A 73 23.16 -10.10 -1.18
CA GLU A 73 24.31 -10.64 -1.91
C GLU A 73 25.66 -10.21 -1.29
N GLY A 74 26.71 -11.00 -1.56
CA GLY A 74 28.07 -10.68 -1.14
C GLY A 74 28.20 -10.53 0.39
N PRO A 75 28.88 -9.48 0.89
CA PRO A 75 29.06 -9.23 2.33
C PRO A 75 27.89 -8.43 2.97
N GLY A 76 26.77 -8.23 2.27
CA GLY A 76 25.61 -7.45 2.74
C GLY A 76 25.50 -6.06 2.11
N PRO A 77 24.46 -5.28 2.43
CA PRO A 77 23.46 -5.52 3.49
C PRO A 77 22.50 -6.68 3.18
N TYR A 78 21.81 -7.15 4.21
CA TYR A 78 20.76 -8.15 4.08
C TYR A 78 19.46 -7.68 4.77
N ASP A 79 18.33 -8.09 4.19
CA ASP A 79 17.00 -8.04 4.81
C ASP A 79 16.57 -9.46 5.20
N ILE A 80 15.67 -9.59 6.17
CA ILE A 80 14.98 -10.84 6.48
C ILE A 80 13.53 -10.73 6.00
N SER A 81 13.08 -11.73 5.26
CA SER A 81 11.68 -11.91 4.86
C SER A 81 11.09 -13.13 5.57
N ALA A 82 9.96 -12.94 6.27
CA ALA A 82 9.17 -14.05 6.81
C ALA A 82 8.33 -14.68 5.69
N LYS A 83 8.35 -16.02 5.59
CA LYS A 83 7.47 -16.73 4.66
C LYS A 83 6.05 -16.84 5.23
N GLY A 84 5.08 -16.70 4.34
CA GLY A 84 3.71 -17.12 4.58
C GLY A 84 2.99 -17.42 3.28
N LYS A 85 1.71 -17.77 3.38
CA LYS A 85 0.87 -18.10 2.23
C LYS A 85 -0.59 -17.75 2.50
N SER A 86 -1.31 -17.33 1.46
CA SER A 86 -2.76 -17.14 1.51
C SER A 86 -3.49 -18.32 0.88
N THR A 87 -4.64 -18.69 1.44
CA THR A 87 -5.60 -19.64 0.85
C THR A 87 -6.76 -18.90 0.18
N TRP A 88 -7.22 -19.45 -0.94
CA TRP A 88 -8.25 -18.86 -1.77
C TRP A 88 -9.32 -19.89 -2.10
N LYS A 89 -10.58 -19.54 -1.86
CA LYS A 89 -11.74 -20.31 -2.24
C LYS A 89 -12.01 -20.14 -3.74
N THR A 90 -12.11 -21.27 -4.44
CA THR A 90 -12.18 -21.39 -5.90
C THR A 90 -13.58 -21.72 -6.43
N SER A 91 -14.47 -22.22 -5.55
CA SER A 91 -15.87 -22.58 -5.85
C SER A 91 -16.78 -22.22 -4.68
N ASN A 92 -17.92 -21.62 -5.01
CA ASN A 92 -19.02 -21.29 -4.09
C ASN A 92 -20.27 -22.16 -4.36
N GLY A 93 -20.10 -23.31 -5.03
CA GLY A 93 -21.19 -24.24 -5.37
C GLY A 93 -20.72 -25.69 -5.45
N THR A 94 -21.39 -26.48 -6.29
CA THR A 94 -21.19 -27.94 -6.42
C THR A 94 -20.07 -28.31 -7.41
N CYS A 95 -18.97 -27.57 -7.42
CA CYS A 95 -17.83 -27.86 -8.28
C CYS A 95 -16.57 -28.03 -7.44
N ASP A 96 -15.83 -29.10 -7.73
CA ASP A 96 -14.83 -29.71 -6.83
C ASP A 96 -13.42 -29.10 -6.95
N THR A 97 -13.31 -27.88 -7.48
CA THR A 97 -12.03 -27.17 -7.58
C THR A 97 -11.42 -27.00 -6.19
N LYS A 98 -10.18 -27.48 -6.01
CA LYS A 98 -9.46 -27.38 -4.74
C LYS A 98 -9.19 -25.91 -4.37
N PRO A 99 -9.11 -25.56 -3.08
CA PRO A 99 -8.62 -24.24 -2.65
C PRO A 99 -7.23 -23.97 -3.23
N ARG A 100 -6.98 -22.74 -3.65
CA ARG A 100 -5.74 -22.33 -4.30
C ARG A 100 -4.86 -21.62 -3.28
N THR A 101 -3.58 -21.99 -3.22
CA THR A 101 -2.61 -21.44 -2.27
C THR A 101 -1.64 -20.52 -2.99
N ILE A 102 -1.29 -19.38 -2.39
CA ILE A 102 -0.31 -18.43 -2.95
C ILE A 102 0.73 -18.10 -1.88
N PRO A 103 2.01 -18.47 -2.06
CA PRO A 103 3.08 -18.04 -1.17
C PRO A 103 3.36 -16.54 -1.35
N LYS A 104 3.71 -15.86 -0.26
CA LYS A 104 4.13 -14.46 -0.25
C LYS A 104 5.15 -14.26 0.88
N GLN A 105 6.26 -13.62 0.55
CA GLN A 105 7.24 -13.17 1.52
C GLN A 105 6.85 -11.77 2.05
N LEU A 106 7.08 -11.53 3.34
CA LEU A 106 6.82 -10.26 4.00
C LEU A 106 8.07 -9.81 4.76
N LEU A 107 8.52 -8.57 4.53
CA LEU A 107 9.68 -7.98 5.21
C LEU A 107 9.52 -8.08 6.74
N LEU A 108 10.45 -8.80 7.36
CA LEU A 108 10.51 -9.01 8.79
C LEU A 108 11.50 -8.05 9.46
N ALA A 109 12.72 -7.92 8.91
CA ALA A 109 13.78 -7.10 9.51
C ALA A 109 14.74 -6.57 8.44
N THR A 110 15.49 -5.50 8.74
CA THR A 110 16.46 -4.91 7.83
C THR A 110 17.78 -4.57 8.52
N GLN A 111 18.89 -4.57 7.77
CA GLN A 111 20.17 -4.01 8.25
C GLN A 111 20.33 -2.51 7.95
N ILE A 112 19.58 -1.95 6.99
CA ILE A 112 19.63 -0.51 6.66
C ILE A 112 18.27 0.13 7.00
N PRO A 113 18.16 0.85 8.13
CA PRO A 113 16.94 1.53 8.48
C PRO A 113 16.67 2.67 7.48
N PRO A 114 15.42 2.88 7.04
CA PRO A 114 15.12 3.98 6.14
C PRO A 114 15.43 5.35 6.74
N GLN A 115 15.64 6.34 5.87
CA GLN A 115 16.15 7.65 6.28
C GLN A 115 15.05 8.72 6.35
N ILE A 116 15.15 9.64 7.32
CA ILE A 116 14.33 10.86 7.37
C ILE A 116 15.17 12.14 7.40
N GLU A 117 14.61 13.21 6.86
CA GLU A 117 15.06 14.59 7.11
C GLU A 117 13.88 15.42 7.65
N PHE A 118 14.18 16.57 8.27
CA PHE A 118 13.18 17.57 8.64
C PHE A 118 13.28 18.78 7.71
N SER A 119 12.17 19.16 7.07
CA SER A 119 12.15 20.24 6.09
C SER A 119 10.95 21.16 6.26
N VAL A 120 11.19 22.47 6.15
CA VAL A 120 10.13 23.50 6.14
C VAL A 120 9.25 23.42 4.89
N ASN A 121 9.73 22.74 3.84
CA ASN A 121 9.04 22.50 2.58
C ASN A 121 8.43 21.09 2.48
N ALA A 122 8.46 20.31 3.57
CA ALA A 122 7.92 18.94 3.58
C ALA A 122 6.39 18.91 3.36
N PRO A 123 5.83 17.77 2.92
CA PRO A 123 4.39 17.55 2.85
C PRO A 123 3.67 17.93 4.15
N PHE A 124 2.61 18.74 4.01
CA PHE A 124 1.81 19.23 5.13
C PHE A 124 2.62 19.94 6.24
N ALA A 125 3.64 20.73 5.87
CA ALA A 125 4.36 21.64 6.78
C ALA A 125 3.45 22.65 7.52
N THR A 126 2.23 22.88 7.02
CA THR A 126 1.10 23.39 7.81
C THR A 126 -0.02 22.34 7.73
N TRP A 127 -0.60 21.97 8.87
CA TRP A 127 -1.62 20.91 8.92
C TRP A 127 -2.98 21.43 8.38
N PRO A 128 -3.61 20.75 7.42
CA PRO A 128 -4.91 21.15 6.89
C PRO A 128 -6.06 20.77 7.84
N ASN A 129 -7.15 21.55 7.77
CA ASN A 129 -8.40 21.20 8.45
C ASN A 129 -9.00 19.90 7.89
N ILE A 130 -9.82 19.22 8.68
CA ILE A 130 -10.55 18.01 8.24
C ILE A 130 -12.03 18.36 8.01
N GLU A 131 -12.65 17.79 6.99
CA GLU A 131 -14.09 17.93 6.72
C GLU A 131 -14.91 17.56 7.97
N GLY A 132 -15.66 18.51 8.52
CA GLY A 132 -16.53 18.28 9.69
C GLY A 132 -15.83 18.16 11.06
N ILE A 133 -14.50 18.23 11.14
CA ILE A 133 -13.75 18.21 12.41
C ILE A 133 -12.94 19.50 12.54
N TYR A 134 -13.29 20.31 13.53
CA TYR A 134 -12.61 21.56 13.83
C TYR A 134 -11.52 21.34 14.89
N HIS A 135 -10.28 21.70 14.57
CA HIS A 135 -9.17 21.71 15.53
C HIS A 135 -8.97 23.12 16.09
N GLY A 136 -8.58 23.22 17.37
CA GLY A 136 -8.49 24.50 18.08
C GLY A 136 -7.26 25.34 17.77
N THR A 137 -6.22 24.73 17.18
CA THR A 137 -4.92 25.32 16.91
C THR A 137 -4.39 24.94 15.52
N GLU A 138 -3.37 25.65 15.04
CA GLU A 138 -2.68 25.38 13.77
C GLU A 138 -1.41 24.53 13.94
N ASP A 139 -1.25 23.93 15.12
CA ASP A 139 -0.02 23.28 15.57
C ASP A 139 0.30 22.04 14.72
N ASN A 140 1.59 21.82 14.46
CA ASN A 140 2.05 20.70 13.65
C ASN A 140 2.88 19.74 14.49
N HIS A 141 2.27 18.63 14.88
CA HIS A 141 2.87 17.57 15.70
C HIS A 141 3.24 16.33 14.86
N ILE A 142 2.96 16.34 13.54
CA ILE A 142 3.08 15.18 12.64
C ILE A 142 4.43 14.46 12.77
N ALA A 143 5.55 15.19 12.83
CA ALA A 143 6.86 14.58 12.99
C ALA A 143 7.03 13.89 14.35
N ALA A 144 6.67 14.53 15.46
CA ALA A 144 6.75 13.91 16.79
C ALA A 144 5.85 12.65 16.89
N LEU A 145 4.63 12.74 16.34
CA LEU A 145 3.68 11.62 16.29
C LEU A 145 4.19 10.47 15.40
N PHE A 146 4.87 10.78 14.28
CA PHE A 146 5.51 9.78 13.41
C PHE A 146 6.66 9.07 14.12
N LEU A 147 7.54 9.82 14.79
CA LEU A 147 8.65 9.26 15.57
C LEU A 147 8.13 8.35 16.71
N ALA A 148 7.03 8.74 17.36
CA ALA A 148 6.37 7.93 18.38
C ALA A 148 5.74 6.65 17.81
N TRP A 149 5.06 6.72 16.67
CA TRP A 149 4.54 5.53 16.00
C TRP A 149 5.66 4.58 15.54
N ALA A 150 6.76 5.12 15.02
CA ALA A 150 7.93 4.32 14.65
C ALA A 150 8.56 3.60 15.85
N TYR A 151 8.66 4.25 17.01
CA TYR A 151 9.05 3.58 18.26
C TYR A 151 8.05 2.50 18.66
N ILE A 152 6.75 2.80 18.70
CA ILE A 152 5.70 1.84 19.12
C ILE A 152 5.68 0.60 18.22
N LEU A 153 5.77 0.79 16.90
CA LEU A 153 5.83 -0.31 15.93
C LEU A 153 7.14 -1.11 16.06
N SER A 154 8.27 -0.44 16.30
CA SER A 154 9.56 -1.13 16.54
C SER A 154 9.57 -1.92 17.85
N ALA A 155 9.00 -1.37 18.93
CA ALA A 155 8.84 -2.07 20.20
C ALA A 155 7.87 -3.26 20.06
N ARG A 156 6.77 -3.09 19.31
CA ARG A 156 5.80 -4.17 19.07
C ARG A 156 6.37 -5.28 18.20
N TRP A 157 7.19 -4.93 17.21
CA TRP A 157 7.99 -5.85 16.41
C TRP A 157 8.90 -6.70 17.29
N ALA A 158 9.63 -6.09 18.23
CA ALA A 158 10.50 -6.80 19.16
C ALA A 158 9.69 -7.72 20.11
N GLU A 159 8.61 -7.24 20.71
CA GLU A 159 7.71 -8.06 21.56
C GLU A 159 7.12 -9.28 20.84
N LEU A 160 6.87 -9.16 19.53
CA LEU A 160 6.33 -10.26 18.72
C LEU A 160 7.42 -11.23 18.25
N LEU A 161 8.65 -10.75 18.03
CA LEU A 161 9.81 -11.58 17.69
C LEU A 161 10.44 -12.28 18.90
N ASP A 162 10.38 -11.72 20.11
CA ASP A 162 10.91 -12.35 21.33
C ASP A 162 10.11 -13.61 21.74
N ARG A 163 8.98 -13.85 21.08
CA ARG A 163 8.25 -15.14 21.09
C ARG A 163 8.91 -16.21 20.23
N SER A 164 9.98 -15.91 19.51
CA SER A 164 10.68 -16.83 18.62
C SER A 164 11.85 -17.53 19.31
N THR A 165 12.12 -18.76 18.91
CA THR A 165 13.33 -19.50 19.33
C THR A 165 14.61 -18.95 18.70
N ASP A 166 14.49 -18.31 17.53
CA ASP A 166 15.62 -18.07 16.62
C ASP A 166 16.06 -16.59 16.61
N HIS A 167 15.22 -15.71 17.17
CA HIS A 167 15.41 -14.27 17.20
C HIS A 167 15.52 -13.81 18.65
N ARG A 168 16.62 -13.15 19.00
CA ARG A 168 16.81 -12.58 20.33
C ARG A 168 16.65 -11.07 20.28
N CYS A 169 15.58 -10.55 20.87
CA CYS A 169 15.29 -9.12 20.80
C CYS A 169 15.99 -8.32 21.90
N ARG A 170 16.24 -7.04 21.62
CA ARG A 170 16.81 -6.09 22.58
C ARG A 170 16.29 -4.68 22.31
N ILE A 171 15.83 -4.03 23.38
CA ILE A 171 15.36 -2.64 23.40
C ILE A 171 16.29 -1.87 24.35
N ASP A 172 17.09 -0.93 23.82
CA ASP A 172 17.98 -0.07 24.58
C ASP A 172 17.58 1.40 24.45
N HIS A 173 17.64 2.14 25.56
CA HIS A 173 17.87 3.58 25.47
C HIS A 173 19.36 3.85 25.21
N ILE A 174 19.66 4.73 24.25
CA ILE A 174 21.03 5.15 23.96
C ILE A 174 21.42 6.21 24.99
N TYR A 175 21.84 5.76 26.18
CA TYR A 175 22.36 6.60 27.25
C TYR A 175 23.76 7.18 26.94
N LYS A 176 23.90 7.86 25.81
CA LYS A 176 24.94 8.88 25.66
C LYS A 176 24.56 10.03 26.59
N THR A 177 25.50 10.54 27.38
CA THR A 177 25.28 11.66 28.32
C THR A 177 24.86 12.97 27.64
N ASN A 178 24.89 13.01 26.31
CA ASN A 178 24.34 14.06 25.46
C ASN A 178 23.35 13.42 24.48
N HIS A 179 22.05 13.46 24.78
CA HIS A 179 21.04 13.32 23.73
C HIS A 179 21.14 14.51 22.76
N VAL A 180 20.81 14.27 21.49
CA VAL A 180 20.89 15.28 20.42
C VAL A 180 19.51 15.46 19.82
N ILE A 181 18.79 16.46 20.33
CA ILE A 181 17.51 16.94 19.79
C ILE A 181 17.82 18.12 18.84
N PRO A 182 17.23 18.21 17.63
CA PRO A 182 17.40 19.37 16.74
C PRO A 182 16.85 20.65 17.37
N GLU A 183 17.38 21.82 16.99
CA GLU A 183 17.03 23.10 17.63
C GLU A 183 15.52 23.40 17.54
N SER A 184 14.90 23.05 16.41
CA SER A 184 13.46 23.19 16.14
C SER A 184 12.54 22.29 17.00
N PHE A 185 13.08 21.25 17.64
CA PHE A 185 12.35 20.43 18.60
C PHE A 185 12.59 20.87 20.06
N SER A 186 13.52 21.79 20.33
CA SER A 186 13.88 22.17 21.70
C SER A 186 12.79 22.98 22.41
N GLU A 187 12.26 24.00 21.75
CA GLU A 187 11.10 24.81 22.19
C GLU A 187 9.83 23.94 22.30
N TYR A 188 9.57 23.12 21.26
CA TYR A 188 8.48 22.13 21.25
C TYR A 188 8.53 21.15 22.43
N THR A 189 9.73 20.76 22.88
CA THR A 189 9.90 19.85 24.02
C THR A 189 9.51 20.53 25.34
N GLU A 190 9.84 21.81 25.51
CA GLU A 190 9.49 22.55 26.72
C GLU A 190 8.02 22.95 26.78
N GLU A 191 7.40 23.29 25.64
CA GLU A 191 6.00 23.76 25.62
C GLU A 191 4.97 22.64 25.45
N ALA A 192 5.21 21.63 24.60
CA ALA A 192 4.20 20.60 24.29
C ALA A 192 4.41 19.26 25.01
N VAL A 193 5.66 18.91 25.34
CA VAL A 193 6.03 17.59 25.90
C VAL A 193 6.18 17.60 27.43
N ALA A 194 6.62 18.72 28.01
CA ALA A 194 6.86 18.81 29.46
C ALA A 194 5.63 19.19 30.30
N ASP A 195 4.54 19.70 29.69
CA ASP A 195 3.35 20.13 30.44
C ASP A 195 2.48 18.94 30.89
N GLY A 196 2.19 18.86 32.19
CA GLY A 196 1.19 17.95 32.76
C GLY A 196 1.48 16.44 32.74
N PHE A 197 2.67 15.99 32.32
CA PHE A 197 2.99 14.55 32.18
C PHE A 197 4.01 14.02 33.21
N GLU A 198 4.02 12.69 33.39
CA GLU A 198 4.91 11.97 34.32
C GLU A 198 6.38 11.96 33.83
N GLU A 199 7.36 11.99 34.74
CA GLU A 199 8.80 12.02 34.38
C GLU A 199 9.21 10.93 33.37
N ALA A 200 8.68 9.71 33.53
CA ALA A 200 8.96 8.58 32.63
C ALA A 200 8.37 8.79 31.22
N GLN A 201 7.21 9.45 31.10
CA GLN A 201 6.62 9.81 29.81
C GLN A 201 7.43 10.93 29.13
N VAL A 202 7.84 11.96 29.89
CA VAL A 202 8.68 13.05 29.38
C VAL A 202 10.06 12.52 28.93
N PHE A 203 10.66 11.61 29.68
CA PHE A 203 11.91 10.95 29.31
C PHE A 203 11.79 10.11 28.03
N TRP A 204 10.71 9.34 27.88
CA TRP A 204 10.42 8.58 26.66
C TRP A 204 10.29 9.47 25.42
N TRP A 205 9.54 10.59 25.53
CA TRP A 205 9.46 11.57 24.44
C TRP A 205 10.82 12.17 24.09
N ASN A 206 11.62 12.58 25.09
CA ASN A 206 12.98 13.11 24.86
C ASN A 206 13.87 12.12 24.09
N ALA A 207 13.80 10.82 24.43
CA ALA A 207 14.53 9.78 23.72
C ALA A 207 14.04 9.59 22.28
N ILE A 208 12.74 9.70 22.02
CA ILE A 208 12.16 9.60 20.67
C ILE A 208 12.57 10.80 19.80
N LEU A 209 12.48 12.01 20.33
CA LEU A 209 12.85 13.24 19.61
C LEU A 209 14.37 13.35 19.34
N ALA A 210 15.20 12.61 20.09
CA ALA A 210 16.62 12.44 19.84
C ALA A 210 16.97 11.34 18.80
N GLY A 211 15.98 10.60 18.28
CA GLY A 211 16.11 9.60 17.22
C GLY A 211 17.33 8.68 17.36
N ASN A 212 18.26 8.77 16.41
CA ASN A 212 19.54 8.02 16.32
C ASN A 212 20.39 8.03 17.61
N SER A 213 20.13 8.98 18.53
CA SER A 213 20.86 9.15 19.79
C SER A 213 20.00 8.99 21.04
N GLY A 214 18.78 8.42 20.95
CA GLY A 214 17.90 8.22 22.10
C GLY A 214 17.39 6.78 22.31
N TRP A 215 17.16 6.01 21.24
CA TRP A 215 16.72 4.61 21.34
C TRP A 215 17.32 3.73 20.25
N LYS A 216 17.44 2.42 20.54
CA LYS A 216 17.78 1.39 19.55
C LYS A 216 16.98 0.12 19.85
N ILE A 217 16.39 -0.48 18.81
CA ILE A 217 15.66 -1.74 18.91
C ILE A 217 16.21 -2.70 17.85
N THR A 218 16.70 -3.86 18.28
CA THR A 218 17.41 -4.83 17.45
C THR A 218 16.98 -6.26 17.71
N ALA A 219 17.16 -7.14 16.72
CA ALA A 219 17.13 -8.58 16.89
C ALA A 219 18.46 -9.21 16.43
N GLU A 220 18.97 -10.18 17.17
CA GLU A 220 20.04 -11.07 16.73
C GLU A 220 19.41 -12.28 16.03
N TYR A 221 19.87 -12.60 14.80
CA TYR A 221 19.44 -13.77 14.01
C TYR A 221 20.64 -14.23 13.14
N ASN A 222 20.90 -15.54 13.03
CA ASN A 222 22.05 -16.09 12.28
C ASN A 222 23.40 -15.36 12.52
N GLN A 223 23.68 -15.01 13.79
CA GLN A 223 24.87 -14.24 14.24
C GLN A 223 24.99 -12.81 13.68
N LYS A 224 24.01 -12.33 12.91
CA LYS A 224 23.90 -10.97 12.39
C LYS A 224 22.92 -10.15 13.25
N THR A 225 23.06 -8.83 13.25
CA THR A 225 22.15 -7.91 13.97
C THR A 225 21.29 -7.14 12.99
N TYR A 226 19.98 -7.19 13.19
CA TYR A 226 18.99 -6.50 12.38
C TYR A 226 18.20 -5.49 13.21
N LEU A 227 17.55 -4.58 12.51
CA LEU A 227 16.71 -3.52 13.02
C LEU A 227 15.26 -3.77 12.58
N SER A 228 14.31 -3.25 13.35
CA SER A 228 12.91 -3.24 12.93
C SER A 228 12.74 -2.47 11.61
N PRO A 229 11.84 -2.86 10.69
CA PRO A 229 11.52 -2.07 9.49
C PRO A 229 10.98 -0.65 9.77
N TRP A 230 10.58 -0.38 11.02
CA TRP A 230 10.19 0.96 11.50
C TRP A 230 11.31 1.70 12.26
N SER A 231 12.52 1.16 12.29
CA SER A 231 13.71 1.84 12.81
C SER A 231 14.07 3.04 11.93
N ILE A 232 14.42 4.16 12.55
CA ILE A 232 14.68 5.42 11.86
C ILE A 232 16.17 5.75 11.83
N SER A 233 16.65 6.26 10.69
CA SER A 233 17.90 7.02 10.62
C SER A 233 17.62 8.47 10.20
N ILE A 234 17.77 9.42 11.12
CA ILE A 234 17.79 10.86 10.81
C ILE A 234 19.06 11.15 10.01
N HIS A 235 18.91 11.69 8.81
CA HIS A 235 20.01 12.20 7.99
C HIS A 235 20.55 13.51 8.56
N ASP A 236 21.88 13.66 8.59
CA ASP A 236 22.51 14.90 9.05
C ASP A 236 22.02 16.09 8.23
N SER A 237 21.48 17.09 8.93
CA SER A 237 20.90 18.29 8.35
C SER A 237 21.32 19.52 9.16
N GLN A 238 21.23 20.70 8.55
CA GLN A 238 21.88 21.93 9.03
C GLN A 238 21.25 22.54 10.30
N PHE A 239 20.39 21.80 10.99
CA PHE A 239 19.58 22.22 12.15
C PHE A 239 19.99 21.53 13.48
N ILE A 240 21.08 20.77 13.47
CA ILE A 240 21.58 20.04 14.64
C ILE A 240 22.40 21.00 15.54
N ARG A 241 21.68 21.80 16.32
CA ARG A 241 22.24 22.51 17.48
C ARG A 241 21.84 21.75 18.74
N THR A 242 22.83 21.20 19.45
CA THR A 242 22.59 20.11 20.39
C THR A 242 22.22 20.63 21.79
N ARG A 243 21.02 20.30 22.29
CA ARG A 243 20.63 20.56 23.68
C ARG A 243 20.91 19.33 24.53
N GLN A 244 21.84 19.45 25.49
CA GLN A 244 22.12 18.39 26.46
C GLN A 244 20.91 18.21 27.40
N ILE A 245 20.41 16.98 27.48
CA ILE A 245 19.46 16.54 28.52
C ILE A 245 20.16 15.47 29.34
N THR A 246 20.55 15.81 30.56
CA THR A 246 21.02 14.86 31.58
C THR A 246 19.85 14.44 32.45
N PRO A 247 19.33 13.20 32.35
CA PRO A 247 18.25 12.74 33.20
C PRO A 247 18.71 12.60 34.65
N SER A 248 17.84 12.95 35.60
CA SER A 248 18.02 12.73 37.04
C SER A 248 17.86 11.26 37.43
N ASN A 249 17.00 10.53 36.70
CA ASN A 249 16.57 9.16 36.98
C ASN A 249 16.77 8.29 35.71
N HIS A 250 17.19 7.04 35.87
CA HIS A 250 17.21 6.07 34.77
C HIS A 250 15.85 5.36 34.68
N PHE A 251 15.08 5.65 33.62
CA PHE A 251 13.84 4.95 33.31
C PHE A 251 14.07 3.88 32.24
N PRO A 252 13.62 2.63 32.42
CA PRO A 252 13.72 1.61 31.37
C PRO A 252 12.85 2.00 30.16
N PRO A 253 13.22 1.57 28.94
CA PRO A 253 12.41 1.82 27.76
C PRO A 253 11.03 1.17 27.89
N PRO A 254 9.93 1.90 27.64
CA PRO A 254 8.58 1.35 27.79
C PRO A 254 8.27 0.33 26.68
N SER A 255 7.40 -0.63 27.02
CA SER A 255 6.75 -1.52 26.07
C SER A 255 5.94 -0.74 25.02
N SER A 256 5.62 -1.39 23.91
CA SER A 256 4.73 -0.83 22.88
C SER A 256 3.38 -0.39 23.44
N PHE A 257 2.86 -1.15 24.43
CA PHE A 257 1.61 -0.83 25.12
C PHE A 257 1.73 0.44 25.96
N THR A 258 2.74 0.55 26.82
CA THR A 258 2.94 1.75 27.67
C THR A 258 3.30 2.98 26.83
N ALA A 259 4.10 2.80 25.77
CA ALA A 259 4.38 3.85 24.78
C ALA A 259 3.11 4.31 24.03
N PHE A 260 2.20 3.38 23.71
CA PHE A 260 0.90 3.73 23.14
C PHE A 260 -0.01 4.45 24.14
N GLU A 261 -0.02 4.07 25.43
CA GLU A 261 -0.73 4.85 26.46
C GLU A 261 -0.20 6.29 26.56
N TYR A 262 1.11 6.49 26.58
CA TYR A 262 1.72 7.82 26.55
C TYR A 262 1.32 8.63 25.31
N LEU A 263 1.29 8.00 24.13
CA LEU A 263 0.83 8.63 22.89
C LEU A 263 -0.66 8.99 22.95
N VAL A 264 -1.52 8.13 23.50
CA VAL A 264 -2.96 8.38 23.67
C VAL A 264 -3.21 9.52 24.65
N ARG A 265 -2.49 9.58 25.78
CA ARG A 265 -2.55 10.69 26.75
C ARG A 265 -2.16 12.01 26.08
N PHE A 266 -1.04 12.03 25.35
CA PHE A 266 -0.56 13.20 24.59
C PHE A 266 -1.58 13.67 23.54
N CYS A 267 -2.10 12.75 22.72
CA CYS A 267 -3.08 13.07 21.69
C CYS A 267 -4.44 13.51 22.25
N THR A 268 -4.81 13.06 23.46
CA THR A 268 -6.04 13.47 24.14
C THR A 268 -5.90 14.87 24.73
N HIS A 269 -4.76 15.18 25.37
CA HIS A 269 -4.44 16.51 25.89
C HIS A 269 -4.49 17.56 24.76
N HIS A 270 -3.73 17.33 23.69
CA HIS A 270 -3.56 18.26 22.57
C HIS A 270 -4.61 18.11 21.44
N GLN A 271 -5.62 17.23 21.60
CA GLN A 271 -6.72 16.98 20.65
C GLN A 271 -6.26 16.55 19.22
N LEU A 272 -5.15 15.82 19.14
CA LEU A 272 -4.41 15.53 17.90
C LEU A 272 -4.89 14.30 17.11
N TYR A 273 -6.14 13.86 17.26
CA TYR A 273 -6.62 12.60 16.68
C TYR A 273 -6.36 12.47 15.17
N SER A 274 -6.62 13.53 14.39
CA SER A 274 -6.40 13.55 12.94
C SER A 274 -4.93 13.43 12.57
N GLN A 275 -4.06 14.20 13.23
CA GLN A 275 -2.61 14.15 13.04
C GLN A 275 -2.02 12.80 13.47
N CYS A 276 -2.52 12.21 14.56
CA CYS A 276 -2.07 10.90 15.05
C CYS A 276 -2.42 9.77 14.05
N SER A 277 -3.63 9.78 13.50
CA SER A 277 -4.03 8.84 12.45
C SER A 277 -3.25 9.03 11.14
N ALA A 278 -2.94 10.27 10.78
CA ALA A 278 -2.16 10.60 9.61
C ALA A 278 -0.69 10.17 9.77
N ALA A 279 -0.09 10.44 10.93
CA ALA A 279 1.26 10.02 11.27
C ALA A 279 1.41 8.49 11.28
N LEU A 280 0.41 7.74 11.77
CA LEU A 280 0.41 6.28 11.64
C LEU A 280 0.31 5.83 10.18
N SER A 281 -0.53 6.48 9.37
CA SER A 281 -0.62 6.20 7.92
C SER A 281 0.72 6.38 7.21
N ALA A 282 1.51 7.40 7.61
CA ALA A 282 2.85 7.62 7.12
C ALA A 282 3.87 6.60 7.67
N ALA A 283 3.80 6.26 8.97
CA ALA A 283 4.70 5.28 9.59
C ALA A 283 4.53 3.86 9.01
N LEU A 284 3.29 3.47 8.67
CA LEU A 284 2.99 2.22 7.95
C LEU A 284 3.59 2.17 6.53
N TYR A 285 3.91 3.32 5.93
CA TYR A 285 4.59 3.41 4.64
C TYR A 285 6.12 3.32 4.73
N PHE A 286 6.70 3.58 5.91
CA PHE A 286 8.14 3.74 6.06
C PHE A 286 8.98 2.49 5.71
N PRO A 287 8.55 1.24 5.97
CA PRO A 287 9.25 0.04 5.51
C PRO A 287 9.43 -0.08 3.98
N LEU A 288 8.72 0.71 3.17
CA LEU A 288 8.87 0.73 1.70
C LEU A 288 9.99 1.66 1.20
N PHE A 289 10.72 2.31 2.11
CA PHE A 289 11.79 3.26 1.78
C PHE A 289 13.16 2.57 1.75
N SER A 290 13.35 1.62 0.82
CA SER A 290 14.62 0.89 0.59
C SER A 290 15.79 1.85 0.30
N GLY A 291 16.49 2.29 1.34
CA GLY A 291 17.52 3.34 1.27
C GLY A 291 17.03 4.74 0.84
N ARG A 292 15.72 4.98 0.75
CA ARG A 292 15.15 6.27 0.31
C ARG A 292 15.01 7.24 1.49
N LEU A 293 15.23 8.52 1.24
CA LEU A 293 15.02 9.61 2.21
C LEU A 293 13.56 10.09 2.18
N ALA A 294 12.94 10.24 3.36
CA ALA A 294 11.61 10.81 3.54
C ALA A 294 11.67 12.17 4.25
N SER A 295 11.07 13.21 3.67
CA SER A 295 11.04 14.55 4.25
C SER A 295 9.82 14.75 5.16
N LEU A 296 10.04 14.96 6.47
CA LEU A 296 8.99 15.23 7.45
C LEU A 296 8.89 16.73 7.78
N PRO A 297 7.70 17.23 8.15
CA PRO A 297 7.51 18.62 8.51
C PRO A 297 8.20 18.97 9.83
N VAL A 298 8.85 20.13 9.88
CA VAL A 298 9.35 20.72 11.13
C VAL A 298 8.15 21.04 12.04
N PRO A 299 8.17 20.68 13.34
CA PRO A 299 7.09 21.01 14.27
C PRO A 299 6.82 22.51 14.38
N LYS A 300 5.60 22.87 14.75
CA LYS A 300 5.16 24.26 14.95
C LYS A 300 4.12 24.32 16.07
N LEU A 301 4.17 25.39 16.87
CA LEU A 301 3.18 25.73 17.88
C LEU A 301 2.66 27.16 17.61
N SER A 302 1.38 27.43 17.89
CA SER A 302 0.67 28.65 17.51
C SER A 302 -0.12 29.24 18.68
N ALA A 303 0.20 30.49 19.04
CA ALA A 303 -0.09 31.03 20.37
C ALA A 303 -1.55 31.45 20.66
N LYS A 304 -2.54 31.18 19.77
CA LYS A 304 -3.95 31.57 20.00
C LYS A 304 -4.99 30.65 19.31
N PRO A 305 -6.03 30.19 20.03
CA PRO A 305 -7.19 29.51 19.44
C PRO A 305 -8.26 30.48 18.90
N MET A 306 -9.04 30.04 17.91
CA MET A 306 -10.18 30.77 17.32
C MET A 306 -11.55 30.10 17.57
N SER A 307 -12.63 30.83 17.28
CA SER A 307 -13.98 30.52 17.73
C SER A 307 -14.79 29.58 16.82
N ARG A 308 -15.57 28.72 17.47
CA ARG A 308 -16.34 27.59 16.91
C ARG A 308 -17.64 28.01 16.21
N ALA A 309 -17.95 27.37 15.09
CA ALA A 309 -19.29 27.30 14.50
C ALA A 309 -19.64 25.84 14.13
N GLN A 310 -20.92 25.46 14.18
CA GLN A 310 -21.39 24.08 13.96
C GLN A 310 -22.43 24.00 12.83
N GLN A 311 -22.41 22.92 12.04
CA GLN A 311 -23.54 22.43 11.26
C GLN A 311 -23.35 20.95 10.82
N THR A 312 -24.43 20.30 10.38
CA THR A 312 -24.56 18.83 10.28
C THR A 312 -25.57 18.42 9.18
N ALA A 313 -25.32 17.38 8.37
CA ALA A 313 -26.32 16.39 7.85
C ALA A 313 -25.85 15.45 6.69
N ASP A 314 -25.72 14.16 6.99
CA ASP A 314 -26.42 12.97 6.43
C ASP A 314 -26.56 12.56 4.91
N HIS A 315 -26.15 11.29 4.68
CA HIS A 315 -26.71 10.14 3.90
C HIS A 315 -27.11 10.11 2.38
N SER A 316 -26.81 8.94 1.76
CA SER A 316 -27.39 8.25 0.55
C SER A 316 -27.02 8.70 -0.89
N SER A 317 -26.94 7.86 -1.95
CA SER A 317 -26.84 6.37 -2.09
C SER A 317 -26.46 5.84 -3.52
N LEU A 318 -25.56 4.83 -3.59
CA LEU A 318 -25.42 3.67 -4.53
C LEU A 318 -25.30 3.75 -6.11
N LYS A 319 -24.31 2.96 -6.62
CA LYS A 319 -24.21 2.25 -7.94
C LYS A 319 -24.02 3.12 -9.23
N LEU A 320 -23.43 2.67 -10.35
CA LEU A 320 -22.80 1.40 -10.81
C LEU A 320 -21.72 1.71 -11.90
N ILE A 321 -20.59 0.97 -12.00
CA ILE A 321 -19.79 0.87 -13.25
C ILE A 321 -19.25 -0.56 -13.44
N SER A 322 -19.35 -1.08 -14.68
CA SER A 322 -18.63 -2.25 -15.19
C SER A 322 -18.49 -2.15 -16.73
N ASN A 323 -17.59 -2.96 -17.33
CA ASN A 323 -17.44 -3.23 -18.77
C ASN A 323 -16.72 -2.20 -19.69
N TYR A 324 -15.43 -1.91 -19.48
CA TYR A 324 -14.49 -1.48 -20.54
C TYR A 324 -13.06 -2.01 -20.24
N TRP A 325 -12.32 -2.52 -21.25
CA TRP A 325 -10.88 -2.91 -21.16
C TRP A 325 -10.07 -2.08 -22.20
N ASN A 326 -10.44 -2.14 -23.49
CA ASN A 326 -9.74 -1.56 -24.67
C ASN A 326 -9.69 -0.01 -24.75
N ASN A 327 -9.96 0.71 -23.66
CA ASN A 327 -10.03 2.17 -23.63
C ASN A 327 -9.08 2.74 -22.55
N LEU A 328 -7.90 2.11 -22.39
CA LEU A 328 -6.96 2.43 -21.32
C LEU A 328 -6.47 3.90 -21.35
N PRO A 329 -5.98 4.46 -22.48
CA PRO A 329 -5.63 5.88 -22.55
C PRO A 329 -6.84 6.80 -22.35
N ALA A 330 -8.01 6.42 -22.88
CA ALA A 330 -9.25 7.17 -22.66
C ALA A 330 -9.72 7.17 -21.19
N TRP A 331 -9.29 6.21 -20.37
CA TRP A 331 -9.55 6.19 -18.94
C TRP A 331 -8.46 6.92 -18.12
N LEU A 332 -7.18 6.63 -18.37
CA LEU A 332 -6.05 7.19 -17.61
C LEU A 332 -5.71 8.63 -17.99
N ASN A 333 -5.71 9.00 -19.27
CA ASN A 333 -5.24 10.32 -19.69
C ASN A 333 -6.12 11.45 -19.11
N PRO A 334 -7.46 11.32 -19.00
CA PRO A 334 -8.27 12.28 -18.24
C PRO A 334 -7.99 12.31 -16.73
N ALA A 335 -7.56 11.20 -16.11
CA ALA A 335 -7.15 11.18 -14.71
C ALA A 335 -5.90 12.06 -14.51
N PHE A 336 -4.88 11.83 -15.33
CA PHE A 336 -3.63 12.59 -15.27
C PHE A 336 -3.76 14.03 -15.77
N ALA A 337 -4.72 14.34 -16.65
CA ALA A 337 -5.06 15.72 -16.99
C ALA A 337 -5.72 16.50 -15.82
N VAL A 338 -6.25 15.81 -14.80
CA VAL A 338 -6.70 16.43 -13.54
C VAL A 338 -5.59 16.40 -12.47
N ILE A 339 -4.82 15.31 -12.39
CA ILE A 339 -3.80 15.10 -11.35
C ILE A 339 -2.49 15.88 -11.61
N ASN A 340 -2.01 15.97 -12.86
CA ASN A 340 -0.73 16.62 -13.18
C ASN A 340 -0.71 18.11 -12.79
N PRO A 341 -1.73 18.94 -13.10
CA PRO A 341 -1.75 20.34 -12.65
C PRO A 341 -1.74 20.48 -11.12
N ILE A 342 -2.28 19.50 -10.38
CA ILE A 342 -2.28 19.51 -8.91
C ILE A 342 -0.88 19.16 -8.36
N LEU A 343 -0.20 18.20 -9.01
CA LEU A 343 1.20 17.85 -8.71
C LEU A 343 2.19 18.96 -9.08
N GLU A 344 1.90 19.74 -10.12
CA GLU A 344 2.68 20.90 -10.59
C GLU A 344 2.48 22.12 -9.68
N ASN A 345 1.23 22.42 -9.28
CA ASN A 345 0.92 23.48 -8.31
C ASN A 345 1.22 23.10 -6.85
N GLY A 346 1.68 21.87 -6.58
CA GLY A 346 2.02 21.41 -5.23
C GLY A 346 0.83 21.30 -4.26
N ASN A 347 -0.41 21.25 -4.74
CA ASN A 347 -1.61 21.26 -3.87
C ASN A 347 -1.90 19.86 -3.30
N LEU A 348 -1.10 19.46 -2.31
CA LEU A 348 -1.16 18.13 -1.67
C LEU A 348 -2.50 17.87 -0.96
N VAL A 349 -3.18 18.91 -0.48
CA VAL A 349 -4.52 18.80 0.12
C VAL A 349 -5.52 18.36 -0.96
N GLN A 350 -5.57 19.06 -2.09
CA GLN A 350 -6.47 18.72 -3.19
C GLN A 350 -6.13 17.35 -3.82
N LEU A 351 -4.85 16.97 -3.86
CA LEU A 351 -4.42 15.64 -4.29
C LEU A 351 -4.98 14.53 -3.37
N ALA A 352 -4.78 14.66 -2.06
CA ALA A 352 -5.31 13.73 -1.07
C ALA A 352 -6.85 13.68 -1.10
N THR A 353 -7.50 14.84 -1.27
CA THR A 353 -8.96 14.95 -1.40
C THR A 353 -9.49 14.21 -2.63
N ILE A 354 -8.88 14.36 -3.81
CA ILE A 354 -9.33 13.66 -5.03
C ILE A 354 -9.06 12.15 -4.94
N LEU A 355 -7.86 11.74 -4.51
CA LEU A 355 -7.49 10.33 -4.44
C LEU A 355 -8.29 9.59 -3.36
N GLY A 356 -8.47 10.22 -2.19
CA GLY A 356 -9.33 9.69 -1.13
C GLY A 356 -10.78 9.57 -1.57
N ARG A 357 -11.34 10.63 -2.18
CA ARG A 357 -12.73 10.59 -2.67
C ARG A 357 -12.94 9.58 -3.81
N ARG A 358 -11.91 9.31 -4.61
CA ARG A 358 -11.93 8.30 -5.68
C ARG A 358 -12.04 6.87 -5.13
N ARG A 359 -11.43 6.57 -3.97
CA ARG A 359 -11.46 5.28 -3.24
C ARG A 359 -11.27 5.51 -1.73
N PRO A 360 -12.36 5.73 -0.95
CA PRO A 360 -12.25 5.97 0.50
C PRO A 360 -11.50 4.87 1.26
N GLN A 361 -11.59 3.62 0.81
CA GLN A 361 -10.87 2.47 1.37
C GLN A 361 -9.33 2.65 1.34
N LEU A 362 -8.82 3.35 0.33
CA LEU A 362 -7.38 3.57 0.14
C LEU A 362 -6.96 5.00 0.52
N ALA A 363 -7.85 5.78 1.14
CA ALA A 363 -7.57 7.18 1.43
C ALA A 363 -6.51 7.41 2.53
N PRO A 364 -6.46 6.65 3.65
CA PRO A 364 -5.35 6.75 4.59
C PRO A 364 -4.03 6.32 3.94
N ARG A 365 -4.07 5.29 3.08
CA ARG A 365 -2.92 4.84 2.29
C ARG A 365 -2.39 5.97 1.40
N TRP A 366 -3.26 6.67 0.66
CA TRP A 366 -2.86 7.84 -0.13
C TRP A 366 -2.37 9.01 0.72
N LEU A 367 -2.98 9.29 1.88
CA LEU A 367 -2.49 10.33 2.78
C LEU A 367 -1.06 10.03 3.26
N GLY A 368 -0.80 8.80 3.73
CA GLY A 368 0.53 8.34 4.12
C GLY A 368 1.56 8.46 2.99
N ALA A 369 1.19 8.04 1.77
CA ALA A 369 2.06 8.15 0.59
C ALA A 369 2.38 9.61 0.20
N ILE A 370 1.47 10.54 0.43
CA ILE A 370 1.68 11.97 0.18
C ILE A 370 2.55 12.57 1.29
N MET A 371 2.31 12.21 2.55
CA MET A 371 3.08 12.66 3.71
C MET A 371 4.56 12.27 3.64
N THR A 372 4.86 11.05 3.17
CA THR A 372 6.24 10.56 3.01
C THR A 372 6.85 10.92 1.65
N GLY A 373 6.11 11.59 0.77
CA GLY A 373 6.56 12.05 -0.56
C GLY A 373 6.57 10.98 -1.67
N ILE A 374 6.38 9.69 -1.35
CA ILE A 374 6.46 8.59 -2.33
C ILE A 374 5.34 8.64 -3.38
N ALA A 375 4.20 9.29 -3.10
CA ALA A 375 3.05 9.37 -4.00
C ALA A 375 3.37 9.89 -5.42
N ARG A 376 4.40 10.72 -5.60
CA ARG A 376 4.81 11.19 -6.94
C ARG A 376 5.48 10.09 -7.77
N SER A 377 6.20 9.15 -7.14
CA SER A 377 6.66 7.92 -7.82
C SER A 377 5.48 7.01 -8.13
N GLU A 378 4.66 6.67 -7.13
CA GLU A 378 3.47 5.80 -7.31
C GLU A 378 2.58 6.28 -8.46
N LEU A 379 2.27 7.58 -8.54
CA LEU A 379 1.42 8.14 -9.59
C LEU A 379 2.10 8.17 -10.97
N ARG A 380 3.43 8.32 -11.05
CA ARG A 380 4.18 8.15 -12.30
C ARG A 380 4.13 6.69 -12.75
N ASP A 381 4.39 5.77 -11.84
CA ASP A 381 4.49 4.34 -12.15
C ASP A 381 3.11 3.78 -12.56
N ILE A 382 2.03 4.27 -11.95
CA ILE A 382 0.63 4.03 -12.38
C ILE A 382 0.32 4.64 -13.77
N ARG A 383 0.84 5.84 -14.08
CA ARG A 383 0.66 6.47 -15.40
C ARG A 383 1.36 5.69 -16.50
N ASP A 384 2.54 5.18 -16.19
CA ASP A 384 3.46 4.51 -17.11
C ASP A 384 3.20 2.98 -17.20
N GLY A 385 2.11 2.51 -16.57
CA GLY A 385 1.59 1.13 -16.71
C GLY A 385 2.20 0.09 -15.77
N LEU A 386 3.12 0.51 -14.89
CA LEU A 386 3.94 -0.37 -14.05
C LEU A 386 3.17 -0.88 -12.80
N THR A 387 1.95 -1.39 -13.00
CA THR A 387 1.04 -1.85 -11.95
C THR A 387 0.81 -3.35 -12.01
N ALA A 388 1.50 -4.12 -11.16
CA ALA A 388 1.28 -5.56 -11.03
C ALA A 388 0.01 -5.89 -10.20
N ILE A 389 -0.58 -7.07 -10.46
CA ILE A 389 -1.65 -7.61 -9.61
C ILE A 389 -1.06 -8.10 -8.27
N ASP A 390 -1.28 -7.36 -7.17
CA ASP A 390 -1.18 -7.92 -5.82
C ASP A 390 -2.59 -8.25 -5.26
N LEU A 391 -2.84 -9.55 -5.16
CA LEU A 391 -4.08 -10.12 -4.63
C LEU A 391 -4.21 -9.96 -3.11
N HIS A 392 -3.11 -10.05 -2.35
CA HIS A 392 -3.10 -9.89 -0.90
C HIS A 392 -3.48 -8.46 -0.53
N ALA A 393 -2.87 -7.48 -1.21
CA ALA A 393 -3.20 -6.07 -1.05
C ALA A 393 -4.66 -5.74 -1.43
N ALA A 394 -5.25 -6.48 -2.38
CA ALA A 394 -6.68 -6.35 -2.69
C ALA A 394 -7.56 -6.88 -1.55
N ALA A 395 -7.27 -8.10 -1.07
CA ALA A 395 -8.03 -8.74 0.00
C ALA A 395 -7.97 -7.95 1.32
N TRP A 396 -6.76 -7.63 1.81
CA TRP A 396 -6.55 -7.00 3.12
C TRP A 396 -7.06 -5.55 3.21
N THR A 397 -7.35 -4.91 2.07
CA THR A 397 -7.99 -3.58 2.01
C THR A 397 -9.48 -3.61 1.65
N GLY A 398 -10.08 -4.80 1.50
CA GLY A 398 -11.47 -4.96 1.06
C GLY A 398 -11.74 -4.40 -0.35
N THR A 399 -10.71 -4.33 -1.20
CA THR A 399 -10.78 -3.74 -2.54
C THR A 399 -10.70 -4.80 -3.65
N LYS A 400 -10.76 -4.36 -4.91
CA LYS A 400 -10.60 -5.19 -6.10
C LYS A 400 -9.62 -4.50 -7.05
N HIS A 401 -8.43 -5.07 -7.14
CA HIS A 401 -7.32 -4.62 -8.01
C HIS A 401 -7.24 -5.38 -9.33
N SER A 402 -7.88 -6.55 -9.43
CA SER A 402 -7.88 -7.39 -10.63
C SER A 402 -9.30 -7.83 -11.00
N PHE A 403 -9.49 -8.13 -12.28
CA PHE A 403 -10.67 -8.80 -12.80
C PHE A 403 -10.84 -10.24 -12.30
N ILE A 404 -9.78 -10.88 -11.80
CA ILE A 404 -9.77 -12.29 -11.38
C ILE A 404 -10.70 -12.53 -10.18
N SER A 405 -10.73 -11.60 -9.22
CA SER A 405 -11.64 -11.65 -8.05
C SER A 405 -13.00 -10.97 -8.30
N LEU A 406 -13.39 -10.79 -9.56
CA LEU A 406 -14.78 -10.49 -9.95
C LEU A 406 -15.55 -11.81 -10.14
N LYS A 407 -16.86 -11.79 -9.88
CA LYS A 407 -17.71 -12.96 -10.15
C LYS A 407 -17.63 -13.27 -11.66
N PRO A 408 -17.30 -14.52 -12.05
CA PRO A 408 -17.19 -14.90 -13.45
C PRO A 408 -18.54 -14.86 -14.18
N GLY A 409 -18.48 -14.81 -15.50
CA GLY A 409 -19.60 -15.15 -16.37
C GLY A 409 -19.91 -16.64 -16.38
N VAL A 410 -20.82 -17.01 -17.28
CA VAL A 410 -21.04 -18.38 -17.74
C VAL A 410 -20.82 -18.36 -19.25
N ALA A 411 -20.21 -19.40 -19.80
CA ALA A 411 -20.04 -19.54 -21.25
C ALA A 411 -21.38 -19.53 -22.00
N GLN A 412 -21.36 -19.01 -23.23
CA GLN A 412 -22.52 -18.84 -24.10
C GLN A 412 -22.45 -19.89 -25.21
N GLU A 413 -23.22 -20.98 -25.05
CA GLU A 413 -23.19 -22.15 -25.94
C GLU A 413 -21.77 -22.72 -26.10
N HIS A 414 -21.06 -22.31 -27.16
CA HIS A 414 -19.72 -22.76 -27.54
C HIS A 414 -18.61 -21.71 -27.33
N THR A 415 -18.92 -20.52 -26.81
CA THR A 415 -17.92 -19.45 -26.57
C THR A 415 -17.79 -19.06 -25.10
N ILE A 416 -16.58 -18.70 -24.70
CA ILE A 416 -16.27 -18.15 -23.38
C ILE A 416 -15.60 -16.77 -23.54
N ARG A 417 -15.85 -15.84 -22.63
CA ARG A 417 -15.15 -14.56 -22.63
C ARG A 417 -13.70 -14.81 -22.23
N ARG A 418 -12.74 -14.12 -22.86
CA ARG A 418 -11.33 -14.27 -22.45
C ARG A 418 -11.10 -13.83 -20.99
N GLU A 419 -11.91 -12.90 -20.46
CA GLU A 419 -11.90 -12.56 -19.04
C GLU A 419 -12.28 -13.72 -18.10
N ASP A 420 -13.04 -14.70 -18.58
CA ASP A 420 -13.48 -15.89 -17.83
C ASP A 420 -12.54 -17.09 -18.11
N ASP A 421 -12.01 -17.21 -19.34
CA ASP A 421 -10.87 -18.07 -19.72
C ASP A 421 -9.69 -17.87 -18.75
N CYS A 422 -9.18 -16.62 -18.63
CA CYS A 422 -8.15 -16.24 -17.66
C CYS A 422 -8.50 -16.56 -16.20
N ARG A 423 -9.77 -16.41 -15.79
CA ARG A 423 -10.21 -16.71 -14.40
C ARG A 423 -10.08 -18.19 -14.13
N LEU A 424 -10.62 -19.02 -15.03
CA LEU A 424 -10.58 -20.48 -14.88
C LEU A 424 -9.14 -20.99 -14.85
N LEU A 425 -8.28 -20.53 -15.77
CA LEU A 425 -6.83 -20.83 -15.77
C LEU A 425 -6.15 -20.43 -14.44
N SER A 426 -6.48 -19.26 -13.89
CA SER A 426 -5.94 -18.79 -12.59
C SER A 426 -6.46 -19.59 -11.38
N ILE A 427 -7.64 -20.21 -11.52
CA ILE A 427 -8.37 -20.98 -10.50
C ILE A 427 -7.91 -22.45 -10.48
N THR A 428 -7.84 -23.09 -11.66
CA THR A 428 -7.34 -24.45 -11.83
C THR A 428 -5.84 -24.53 -11.57
N ALA A 429 -5.13 -23.42 -11.83
CA ALA A 429 -3.67 -23.36 -11.86
C ALA A 429 -3.08 -24.43 -12.82
N SER A 430 -3.69 -24.54 -14.01
CA SER A 430 -3.20 -25.35 -15.15
C SER A 430 -1.72 -25.08 -15.42
N ASP A 431 -1.05 -26.02 -16.12
CA ASP A 431 0.38 -25.92 -16.44
C ASP A 431 0.73 -24.57 -17.10
N GLY A 432 1.67 -23.84 -16.50
CA GLY A 432 2.04 -22.47 -16.87
C GLY A 432 1.27 -21.34 -16.16
N TYR A 433 0.04 -21.59 -15.68
CA TYR A 433 -0.88 -20.58 -15.14
C TYR A 433 -0.87 -20.47 -13.59
N THR A 434 0.19 -20.97 -12.95
CA THR A 434 0.37 -20.86 -11.48
C THR A 434 0.53 -19.40 -11.03
N ARG A 435 1.17 -18.55 -11.84
CA ARG A 435 1.24 -17.09 -11.64
C ARG A 435 0.02 -16.41 -12.25
N VAL A 436 -0.52 -15.41 -11.56
CA VAL A 436 -1.54 -14.50 -12.14
C VAL A 436 -0.96 -13.70 -13.32
N PRO A 437 -1.80 -13.16 -14.23
CA PRO A 437 -1.38 -12.19 -15.22
C PRO A 437 -0.57 -11.04 -14.62
N GLY A 438 0.42 -10.53 -15.38
CA GLY A 438 1.09 -9.27 -15.01
C GLY A 438 0.16 -8.06 -15.15
N SER A 439 -0.63 -8.04 -16.22
CA SER A 439 -1.54 -6.94 -16.57
C SER A 439 -2.79 -6.86 -15.69
N VAL A 440 -3.13 -5.64 -15.27
CA VAL A 440 -4.39 -5.29 -14.59
C VAL A 440 -5.49 -4.84 -15.57
N TRP A 441 -5.25 -4.81 -16.88
CA TRP A 441 -6.06 -4.09 -17.88
C TRP A 441 -6.55 -4.94 -19.03
N LYS A 442 -7.92 -4.93 -19.21
CA LYS A 442 -10.11 -7.30 -19.47
C LYS A 442 -10.32 -8.14 -20.79
N PRO A 443 -9.56 -9.25 -21.02
CA PRO A 443 -9.09 -9.56 -22.36
C PRO A 443 -10.27 -9.77 -23.29
N PHE A 444 -10.19 -9.08 -24.43
CA PHE A 444 -11.41 -8.55 -25.02
C PHE A 444 -12.12 -9.56 -25.89
N GLY A 445 -13.44 -9.42 -25.98
CA GLY A 445 -14.28 -10.35 -26.72
C GLY A 445 -14.31 -11.75 -26.12
N GLN A 446 -14.36 -12.75 -26.99
CA GLN A 446 -14.59 -14.15 -26.66
C GLN A 446 -13.70 -15.05 -27.51
N THR A 447 -13.43 -16.25 -27.00
CA THR A 447 -12.83 -17.37 -27.73
C THR A 447 -13.81 -18.55 -27.78
N SER A 448 -13.56 -19.51 -28.68
CA SER A 448 -14.30 -20.78 -28.69
C SER A 448 -13.81 -21.67 -27.55
N ILE A 449 -14.70 -22.46 -26.95
CA ILE A 449 -14.34 -23.46 -25.93
C ILE A 449 -13.53 -24.62 -26.55
N SER A 450 -13.57 -24.78 -27.88
CA SER A 450 -12.64 -25.68 -28.62
C SER A 450 -11.20 -25.14 -28.70
N ASP A 451 -11.00 -23.86 -28.40
CA ASP A 451 -9.77 -23.11 -28.63
C ASP A 451 -9.12 -22.67 -27.30
N THR A 452 -9.60 -23.21 -26.17
CA THR A 452 -9.08 -22.98 -24.81
C THR A 452 -8.26 -24.17 -24.30
N ASP A 453 -7.47 -23.94 -23.24
CA ASP A 453 -6.79 -25.00 -22.49
C ASP A 453 -7.75 -26.09 -21.99
N LEU A 454 -7.25 -27.32 -21.82
CA LEU A 454 -8.06 -28.50 -21.49
C LEU A 454 -8.85 -28.38 -20.17
N ALA A 455 -8.37 -27.60 -19.20
CA ALA A 455 -9.06 -27.42 -17.92
C ALA A 455 -10.25 -26.42 -17.99
N VAL A 456 -10.36 -25.62 -19.06
CA VAL A 456 -11.39 -24.58 -19.20
C VAL A 456 -12.76 -25.15 -19.60
N PRO A 457 -12.88 -26.08 -20.58
CA PRO A 457 -14.15 -26.72 -20.93
C PRO A 457 -14.88 -27.40 -19.77
N GLU A 458 -14.15 -28.00 -18.82
CA GLU A 458 -14.74 -28.67 -17.64
C GLU A 458 -15.49 -27.71 -16.70
N HIS A 459 -15.14 -26.41 -16.74
CA HIS A 459 -15.60 -25.39 -15.81
C HIS A 459 -16.38 -24.23 -16.47
N ALA A 460 -16.32 -24.12 -17.80
CA ALA A 460 -16.90 -23.03 -18.60
C ALA A 460 -18.40 -22.75 -18.32
N HIS A 461 -19.18 -23.79 -18.01
CA HIS A 461 -20.63 -23.67 -17.75
C HIS A 461 -21.00 -23.76 -16.26
N CYS A 462 -20.05 -23.98 -15.34
CA CYS A 462 -20.34 -24.26 -13.93
C CYS A 462 -20.89 -23.04 -13.15
N GLY A 463 -20.53 -21.81 -13.53
CA GLY A 463 -21.11 -20.56 -13.01
C GLY A 463 -20.98 -20.27 -11.49
N CYS A 464 -20.37 -21.17 -10.74
CA CYS A 464 -20.21 -21.11 -9.27
C CYS A 464 -18.76 -20.86 -8.82
N HIS A 465 -17.82 -20.78 -9.77
CA HIS A 465 -16.42 -20.45 -9.48
C HIS A 465 -16.27 -19.05 -8.88
N CYS A 466 -15.22 -18.88 -8.08
CA CYS A 466 -14.85 -17.64 -7.43
C CYS A 466 -13.34 -17.57 -7.25
N PHE A 467 -12.83 -16.41 -6.82
CA PHE A 467 -11.45 -16.28 -6.37
C PHE A 467 -11.45 -15.37 -5.14
N GLU A 468 -11.85 -15.95 -4.02
CA GLU A 468 -12.17 -15.26 -2.77
C GLU A 468 -11.14 -15.64 -1.69
N TYR A 469 -10.54 -14.65 -1.06
CA TYR A 469 -9.57 -14.86 0.02
C TYR A 469 -10.24 -15.58 1.20
N HIS A 470 -9.56 -16.57 1.77
CA HIS A 470 -10.06 -17.36 2.89
C HIS A 470 -9.30 -17.07 4.19
N SER A 471 -7.99 -17.32 4.22
CA SER A 471 -7.13 -17.07 5.38
C SER A 471 -5.66 -16.89 4.98
N TRP A 472 -4.85 -16.43 5.95
CA TRP A 472 -3.40 -16.37 5.84
C TRP A 472 -2.77 -17.41 6.75
N TYR A 473 -1.62 -17.94 6.34
CA TYR A 473 -0.80 -18.84 7.16
C TYR A 473 0.60 -18.27 7.25
N TRP A 474 1.09 -18.12 8.48
CA TRP A 474 2.51 -17.88 8.75
C TRP A 474 3.24 -19.22 8.72
N CYS A 475 4.32 -19.31 7.94
CA CYS A 475 5.14 -20.51 7.88
C CYS A 475 6.10 -20.57 9.08
N LEU A 476 6.21 -21.75 9.68
CA LEU A 476 7.16 -22.07 10.74
C LEU A 476 8.11 -23.17 10.25
N ALA A 477 9.25 -23.37 10.92
CA ALA A 477 10.15 -24.48 10.61
C ALA A 477 9.48 -25.86 10.78
N ASP A 478 8.65 -26.01 11.81
CA ASP A 478 7.97 -27.27 12.18
C ASP A 478 6.47 -27.31 11.80
N GLY A 479 5.95 -26.32 11.05
CA GLY A 479 4.52 -26.27 10.74
C GLY A 479 4.03 -24.92 10.20
N GLU A 480 2.75 -24.62 10.44
CA GLU A 480 2.10 -23.40 9.95
C GLU A 480 1.05 -22.92 10.96
N ILE A 481 0.84 -21.60 11.06
CA ILE A 481 -0.20 -21.00 11.92
C ILE A 481 -1.17 -20.18 11.08
N GLU A 482 -2.45 -20.53 11.16
CA GLU A 482 -3.54 -19.79 10.53
C GLU A 482 -3.83 -18.47 11.28
N ASP A 483 -3.90 -17.38 10.52
CA ASP A 483 -4.49 -16.11 10.91
C ASP A 483 -5.64 -15.84 9.93
N PRO A 484 -6.92 -15.94 10.36
CA PRO A 484 -8.06 -15.70 9.48
C PRO A 484 -8.21 -14.22 9.08
N GLY A 485 -7.37 -13.33 9.63
CA GLY A 485 -7.57 -11.89 9.59
C GLY A 485 -8.62 -11.42 10.60
N LEU A 486 -8.74 -10.10 10.73
CA LEU A 486 -9.80 -9.49 11.52
C LEU A 486 -11.13 -9.58 10.77
N GLU A 487 -12.11 -10.32 11.32
CA GLU A 487 -13.51 -10.25 10.88
C GLU A 487 -14.14 -8.91 11.30
N LEU A 488 -13.76 -7.80 10.66
CA LEU A 488 -14.57 -6.59 10.73
C LEU A 488 -15.80 -6.73 9.83
N THR A 489 -16.98 -6.66 10.46
CA THR A 489 -18.25 -6.44 9.78
C THR A 489 -18.11 -5.31 8.76
N PRO A 490 -18.63 -5.44 7.53
CA PRO A 490 -18.33 -4.50 6.45
C PRO A 490 -18.71 -3.08 6.83
N SER A 491 -17.70 -2.21 6.96
CA SER A 491 -17.87 -0.77 7.02
C SER A 491 -18.76 -0.33 5.86
N VAL A 492 -19.85 0.38 6.17
CA VAL A 492 -20.82 0.83 5.16
C VAL A 492 -20.17 1.96 4.36
N GLY A 493 -19.37 1.56 3.37
CA GLY A 493 -18.56 2.45 2.54
C GLY A 493 -19.44 3.47 1.82
N GLY A 494 -19.44 4.70 2.33
CA GLY A 494 -20.21 5.80 1.77
C GLY A 494 -19.81 6.06 0.32
N VAL A 495 -20.72 5.79 -0.61
CA VAL A 495 -20.54 6.17 -2.02
C VAL A 495 -20.61 7.69 -2.09
N LEU A 496 -19.48 8.32 -2.37
CA LEU A 496 -19.40 9.77 -2.53
C LEU A 496 -20.17 10.22 -3.76
N ARG A 497 -20.87 11.34 -3.63
CA ARG A 497 -21.68 11.93 -4.69
C ARG A 497 -20.76 12.56 -5.73
N ILE A 498 -20.89 12.08 -6.97
CA ILE A 498 -20.37 12.73 -8.18
C ILE A 498 -21.29 13.92 -8.46
N GLY A 499 -20.77 15.15 -8.34
CA GLY A 499 -21.48 16.36 -8.78
C GLY A 499 -21.42 16.54 -10.30
N GLU A 500 -22.26 17.41 -10.83
CA GLU A 500 -22.18 17.86 -12.23
C GLU A 500 -20.92 18.73 -12.38
N GLY A 501 -19.87 18.15 -12.96
CA GLY A 501 -18.58 18.81 -13.16
C GLY A 501 -18.57 19.69 -14.42
N LEU A 502 -17.79 20.76 -14.41
CA LEU A 502 -17.68 21.66 -15.57
C LEU A 502 -16.77 21.05 -16.65
N GLU A 503 -17.30 20.92 -17.86
CA GLU A 503 -16.57 20.37 -19.00
C GLU A 503 -15.47 21.33 -19.50
N LEU A 504 -14.22 21.04 -19.12
CA LEU A 504 -13.05 21.70 -19.67
C LEU A 504 -12.63 21.06 -21.01
N PRO A 505 -12.46 21.85 -22.10
CA PRO A 505 -12.07 21.34 -23.41
C PRO A 505 -10.58 20.98 -23.45
N LEU A 506 -10.23 19.84 -22.87
CA LEU A 506 -8.89 19.26 -22.91
C LEU A 506 -8.67 18.50 -24.22
N ASN A 507 -7.78 18.99 -25.07
CA ASN A 507 -7.31 18.27 -26.25
C ASN A 507 -6.08 17.43 -25.87
N ILE A 508 -6.31 16.22 -25.34
CA ILE A 508 -5.27 15.36 -24.79
C ILE A 508 -4.77 14.42 -25.89
N PRO A 509 -3.46 14.39 -26.21
CA PRO A 509 -2.90 13.37 -27.09
C PRO A 509 -3.19 11.95 -26.56
N CYS A 510 -3.56 11.05 -27.48
CA CYS A 510 -3.62 9.62 -27.19
C CYS A 510 -2.30 9.01 -27.62
N ASP A 511 -1.50 8.55 -26.66
CA ASP A 511 -0.48 7.55 -26.94
C ASP A 511 -1.11 6.17 -26.74
N ASP A 512 -1.03 5.34 -27.77
CA ASP A 512 -1.56 3.99 -27.75
C ASP A 512 -0.56 2.98 -27.16
N SER A 513 0.73 3.35 -27.02
CA SER A 513 1.82 2.47 -26.60
C SER A 513 1.53 1.70 -25.31
N LEU A 514 0.93 2.38 -24.32
CA LEU A 514 0.47 1.81 -23.06
C LEU A 514 -0.62 0.76 -23.25
N SER A 515 -1.57 1.01 -24.15
CA SER A 515 -2.66 0.08 -24.46
C SER A 515 -2.18 -1.14 -25.25
N GLU A 516 -1.16 -0.96 -26.10
CA GLU A 516 -0.53 -2.02 -26.88
C GLU A 516 0.36 -2.89 -25.98
N GLY A 517 1.13 -2.28 -25.06
CA GLY A 517 1.90 -2.98 -24.03
C GLY A 517 1.04 -3.84 -23.10
N GLU A 518 -0.02 -3.28 -22.52
CA GLU A 518 -0.94 -4.03 -21.65
C GLU A 518 -1.69 -5.14 -22.42
N THR A 519 -2.12 -4.87 -23.65
CA THR A 519 -2.75 -5.89 -24.51
C THR A 519 -1.78 -7.03 -24.82
N ARG A 520 -0.53 -6.72 -25.16
CA ARG A 520 0.51 -7.74 -25.37
C ARG A 520 0.71 -8.57 -24.10
N GLY A 521 0.88 -7.94 -22.94
CA GLY A 521 1.10 -8.63 -21.67
C GLY A 521 -0.04 -9.60 -21.27
N ILE A 522 -1.31 -9.18 -21.40
CA ILE A 522 -2.44 -10.06 -21.05
C ILE A 522 -2.62 -11.22 -22.06
N PHE A 523 -2.36 -11.00 -23.35
CA PHE A 523 -2.47 -12.06 -24.36
C PHE A 523 -1.27 -13.01 -24.37
N GLN A 524 -0.04 -12.54 -24.12
CA GLN A 524 1.13 -13.39 -23.92
C GLN A 524 0.95 -14.33 -22.72
N TRP A 525 0.38 -13.85 -21.61
CA TRP A 525 0.02 -14.72 -20.48
C TRP A 525 -1.08 -15.72 -20.85
N LEU A 526 -2.16 -15.25 -21.49
CA LEU A 526 -3.34 -16.08 -21.83
C LEU A 526 -3.09 -17.12 -22.93
N ARG A 527 -2.02 -16.95 -23.72
CA ARG A 527 -1.64 -17.81 -24.85
C ARG A 527 -0.18 -18.24 -24.76
N ILE A 528 0.31 -18.48 -23.53
CA ILE A 528 1.65 -19.00 -23.26
C ILE A 528 1.89 -20.39 -23.89
N SER A 529 0.82 -21.18 -24.06
CA SER A 529 0.81 -22.45 -24.80
C SER A 529 0.57 -22.31 -26.32
N GLY A 530 0.50 -21.07 -26.84
CA GLY A 530 0.27 -20.74 -28.24
C GLY A 530 -1.10 -20.11 -28.52
N TYR A 531 -1.21 -19.41 -29.67
CA TYR A 531 -2.45 -18.78 -30.11
C TYR A 531 -3.29 -19.71 -31.02
N PRO A 532 -4.61 -19.79 -30.84
CA PRO A 532 -5.48 -20.49 -31.78
C PRO A 532 -5.60 -19.74 -33.10
N ALA A 533 -5.83 -20.47 -34.20
CA ALA A 533 -5.93 -19.90 -35.54
C ALA A 533 -7.09 -18.88 -35.70
N SER A 534 -8.09 -18.94 -34.83
CA SER A 534 -9.19 -17.97 -34.71
C SER A 534 -8.73 -16.59 -34.22
N GLU A 535 -7.62 -16.51 -33.48
CA GLU A 535 -7.05 -15.27 -32.92
C GLU A 535 -6.00 -14.61 -33.84
N ARG A 536 -5.87 -15.08 -35.09
CA ARG A 536 -4.91 -14.59 -36.09
C ARG A 536 -4.94 -13.07 -36.34
N ALA A 537 -6.09 -12.42 -36.19
CA ALA A 537 -6.21 -10.96 -36.33
C ALA A 537 -5.62 -10.16 -35.14
N ILE A 538 -5.27 -10.85 -34.05
CA ILE A 538 -4.66 -10.30 -32.83
C ILE A 538 -3.14 -10.52 -32.88
N TYR A 539 -2.67 -11.77 -33.02
CA TYR A 539 -1.23 -12.05 -32.93
C TYR A 539 -0.42 -11.60 -34.15
N GLN A 540 -1.02 -11.45 -35.34
CA GLN A 540 -0.31 -10.90 -36.52
C GLN A 540 -0.21 -9.36 -36.52
N ARG A 541 0.05 -8.76 -35.35
CA ARG A 541 0.29 -7.31 -35.19
C ARG A 541 1.73 -7.07 -34.82
N GLU A 542 2.38 -6.14 -35.53
CA GLU A 542 3.81 -5.86 -35.44
C GLU A 542 4.31 -5.58 -34.00
N TRP A 543 3.47 -5.00 -33.15
CA TRP A 543 3.81 -4.73 -31.74
C TRP A 543 3.59 -5.91 -30.78
N MET A 544 2.96 -7.01 -31.19
CA MET A 544 2.80 -8.22 -30.35
C MET A 544 4.13 -8.99 -30.24
N ASP A 545 4.88 -9.09 -31.33
CA ASP A 545 6.15 -9.83 -31.41
C ASP A 545 7.37 -9.01 -30.94
N ALA A 546 7.17 -7.75 -30.55
CA ALA A 546 8.21 -6.78 -30.18
C ALA A 546 8.93 -7.06 -28.83
N GLY A 547 9.07 -8.34 -28.45
CA GLY A 547 9.71 -8.80 -27.21
C GLY A 547 10.81 -9.85 -27.39
N SER A 548 10.99 -10.46 -28.57
CA SER A 548 12.00 -11.52 -28.79
C SER A 548 13.37 -10.99 -29.25
N SER A 549 13.77 -9.80 -28.80
CA SER A 549 15.05 -9.18 -29.17
C SER A 549 16.00 -9.19 -27.97
N SER A 550 16.88 -10.20 -27.94
CA SER A 550 18.00 -10.33 -26.99
C SER A 550 17.63 -10.22 -25.51
N GLU A 551 16.98 -11.27 -24.99
CA GLU A 551 17.56 -11.92 -23.81
C GLU A 551 18.65 -12.84 -24.36
N GLU A 552 19.90 -12.69 -23.91
CA GLU A 552 20.97 -13.64 -24.23
C GLU A 552 20.77 -14.89 -23.37
N GLU A 553 20.81 -16.08 -23.98
CA GLU A 553 20.70 -17.35 -23.27
C GLU A 553 21.90 -17.49 -22.32
N VAL A 554 21.66 -17.36 -21.02
CA VAL A 554 22.64 -17.73 -19.99
C VAL A 554 22.61 -19.26 -19.91
N ASP A 555 23.48 -19.90 -20.70
CA ASP A 555 23.66 -21.35 -20.73
C ASP A 555 24.02 -21.90 -19.33
N ASP A 556 23.01 -22.37 -18.60
CA ASP A 556 23.15 -23.03 -17.30
C ASP A 556 23.48 -24.53 -17.46
N ASP A 557 24.53 -24.84 -18.24
CA ASP A 557 25.00 -26.22 -18.41
C ASP A 557 26.48 -26.30 -18.83
N ASN A 558 27.40 -26.34 -17.85
CA ASN A 558 28.72 -26.96 -18.05
C ASN A 558 29.32 -27.51 -16.75
N PHE A 559 28.66 -28.54 -16.18
CA PHE A 559 29.31 -29.45 -15.26
C PHE A 559 30.19 -30.44 -16.05
N ASP A 560 31.48 -30.16 -16.22
CA ASP A 560 32.46 -31.25 -16.39
C ASP A 560 33.89 -30.94 -15.89
N LEU A 561 34.63 -32.01 -15.65
CA LEU A 561 35.86 -32.07 -14.84
C LEU A 561 37.14 -31.71 -15.61
N ALA A 562 38.07 -31.00 -14.94
CA ALA A 562 39.50 -31.06 -15.25
C ALA A 562 40.38 -30.77 -14.01
N GLU A 563 41.50 -31.48 -13.89
CA GLU A 563 42.45 -31.36 -12.77
C GLU A 563 43.55 -30.32 -13.03
N SER A 564 43.88 -29.50 -12.02
CA SER A 564 45.27 -29.25 -11.56
C SER A 564 45.34 -28.36 -10.32
#